data_AF-A0A8H2PV13-F1
#
_entry.id   AF-A0A8H2PV13-F1
#
_cell.length_a   1.000
_cell.length_b   1.000
_cell.length_c   1.000
_cell.angle_alpha   90.00
_cell.angle_beta   90.00
_cell.angle_gamma   90.00
#
_symmetry.space_group_name_H-M   'P 1'
#
loop_
_entity.id
_entity.type
_entity.pdbx_description
1 polymer ?
#
loop_
_entity_poly.entity_id
_entity_poly.type
_entity_poly.pdbx_seq_one_letter_code
_entity_poly.pdbx_strand_id
1 'polypeptide(L)'
;MSLTDAECRKAQPKDKQYRLSDSHGLSLIITTKGQKYWNVRYTVHGQRQSESLGPYPELSLKKAREMAYELKYKHSKSVLHEDIKPFFKEVAEDWFENQKEAWSPKHISNVRVSLDELYLSLENQRINQI
;
A
#
# COMPACT_ATOMS: atom_id res chain seq x y z
N MET A 1 1.81 -4.72 -23.79
CA MET A 1 0.90 -4.52 -24.93
C MET A 1 -0.37 -3.84 -24.42
N SER A 2 -0.95 -2.95 -25.21
CA SER A 2 -2.14 -2.18 -24.86
C SER A 2 -3.33 -2.79 -25.59
N LEU A 3 -4.45 -3.03 -24.91
CA LEU A 3 -5.65 -3.56 -25.56
C LEU A 3 -6.31 -2.48 -26.41
N THR A 4 -7.07 -2.93 -27.39
CA THR A 4 -8.02 -2.11 -28.13
C THR A 4 -9.43 -2.53 -27.78
N ASP A 5 -10.40 -1.60 -27.91
CA ASP A 5 -11.81 -1.94 -27.67
C ASP A 5 -12.32 -3.03 -28.64
N ALA A 6 -11.77 -3.06 -29.87
CA ALA A 6 -12.07 -4.11 -30.83
C ALA A 6 -11.65 -5.51 -30.35
N GLU A 7 -10.47 -5.64 -29.74
CA GLU A 7 -10.01 -6.90 -29.14
C GLU A 7 -10.90 -7.31 -27.96
N CYS A 8 -11.32 -6.35 -27.13
CA CYS A 8 -12.22 -6.59 -26.00
C CYS A 8 -13.58 -7.12 -26.47
N ARG A 9 -14.15 -6.51 -27.52
CA ARG A 9 -15.40 -6.94 -28.14
C ARG A 9 -15.27 -8.34 -28.74
N LYS A 10 -14.20 -8.59 -29.50
CA LYS A 10 -13.95 -9.87 -30.20
C LYS A 10 -13.62 -11.03 -29.27
N ALA A 11 -13.19 -10.77 -28.04
CA ALA A 11 -12.86 -11.81 -27.07
C ALA A 11 -14.07 -12.73 -26.81
N GLN A 12 -13.92 -14.04 -27.00
CA GLN A 12 -14.96 -15.05 -26.81
C GLN A 12 -14.67 -15.93 -25.60
N PRO A 13 -15.70 -16.45 -24.91
CA PRO A 13 -15.49 -17.45 -23.87
C PRO A 13 -14.73 -18.67 -24.42
N LYS A 14 -13.94 -19.29 -23.54
CA LYS A 14 -13.20 -20.53 -23.79
C LYS A 14 -13.56 -21.55 -22.71
N ASP A 15 -13.03 -22.76 -22.82
CA ASP A 15 -13.22 -23.83 -21.84
C ASP A 15 -12.73 -23.47 -20.44
N LYS A 16 -11.81 -22.50 -20.34
CA LYS A 16 -11.29 -21.95 -19.08
C LYS A 16 -11.31 -20.44 -19.10
N GLN A 17 -11.54 -19.85 -17.93
CA GLN A 17 -11.40 -18.43 -17.72
C GLN A 17 -9.98 -17.98 -18.09
N TYR A 18 -9.89 -16.85 -18.79
CA TYR A 18 -8.61 -16.28 -19.19
C TYR A 18 -8.62 -14.76 -19.07
N ARG A 19 -7.45 -14.15 -19.16
CA ARG A 19 -7.30 -12.69 -19.11
C ARG A 19 -6.60 -12.14 -20.34
N LEU A 20 -7.01 -10.96 -20.75
CA LEU A 20 -6.31 -10.12 -21.72
C LEU A 20 -5.68 -8.96 -20.97
N SER A 21 -4.37 -8.81 -21.03
CA SER A 21 -3.65 -7.78 -20.25
C SER A 21 -3.52 -6.46 -20.99
N ASP A 22 -3.65 -5.38 -20.22
CA ASP A 22 -3.45 -3.99 -20.62
C ASP A 22 -2.34 -3.35 -19.76
N SER A 23 -2.21 -2.03 -19.86
CA SER A 23 -1.35 -1.16 -19.08
C SER A 23 -1.75 -1.04 -17.60
N HIS A 24 -0.84 -0.56 -16.76
CA HIS A 24 -1.08 -0.29 -15.33
C HIS A 24 -1.65 -1.47 -14.51
N GLY A 25 -1.38 -2.71 -14.91
CA GLY A 25 -1.88 -3.90 -14.23
C GLY A 25 -3.35 -4.22 -14.52
N LEU A 26 -4.01 -3.41 -15.37
CA LEU A 26 -5.36 -3.64 -15.85
C LEU A 26 -5.40 -4.88 -16.76
N SER A 27 -6.49 -5.61 -16.71
CA SER A 27 -6.78 -6.72 -17.63
C SER A 27 -8.28 -6.93 -17.75
N LEU A 28 -8.72 -7.38 -18.92
CA LEU A 28 -10.07 -7.89 -19.11
C LEU A 28 -10.09 -9.38 -18.75
N ILE A 29 -10.97 -9.78 -17.85
CA ILE A 29 -11.23 -11.19 -17.54
C ILE A 29 -12.42 -11.66 -18.37
N ILE A 30 -12.28 -12.82 -19.01
CA ILE A 30 -13.34 -13.47 -19.76
C ILE A 30 -13.65 -14.79 -19.07
N THR A 31 -14.86 -14.92 -18.55
CA THR A 31 -15.35 -16.16 -17.93
C THR A 31 -15.76 -17.19 -18.98
N THR A 32 -15.86 -18.45 -18.58
CA THR A 32 -16.38 -19.53 -19.44
C THR A 32 -17.83 -19.30 -19.86
N LYS A 33 -18.60 -18.53 -19.09
CA LYS A 33 -19.99 -18.13 -19.38
C LYS A 33 -20.09 -16.90 -20.29
N GLY A 34 -18.96 -16.33 -20.73
CA GLY A 34 -18.93 -15.18 -21.63
C GLY A 34 -19.03 -13.81 -20.95
N GLN A 35 -19.17 -13.75 -19.63
CA GLN A 35 -19.10 -12.49 -18.87
C GLN A 35 -17.69 -11.91 -18.95
N LYS A 36 -17.62 -10.59 -19.12
CA LYS A 36 -16.38 -9.83 -19.24
C LYS A 36 -16.33 -8.77 -18.15
N TYR A 37 -15.21 -8.67 -17.45
CA TYR A 37 -15.05 -7.65 -16.42
C TYR A 37 -13.59 -7.20 -16.30
N TRP A 38 -13.41 -5.95 -15.92
CA TRP A 38 -12.11 -5.33 -15.71
C TRP A 38 -11.56 -5.72 -14.35
N ASN A 39 -10.29 -6.09 -14.33
CA ASN A 39 -9.56 -6.42 -13.13
C ASN A 39 -8.20 -5.69 -13.15
N VAL A 40 -7.85 -5.05 -12.06
CA VAL A 40 -6.55 -4.41 -11.87
C VAL A 40 -5.73 -5.17 -10.84
N ARG A 41 -4.41 -5.21 -11.04
CA ARG A 41 -3.45 -5.72 -10.05
C ARG A 41 -2.51 -4.60 -9.64
N TYR A 42 -2.32 -4.46 -8.34
CA TYR A 42 -1.42 -3.47 -7.74
C TYR A 42 -0.71 -4.08 -6.52
N THR A 43 0.23 -3.33 -5.94
CA THR A 43 1.00 -3.78 -4.77
C THR A 43 0.93 -2.71 -3.69
N VAL A 44 0.60 -3.12 -2.48
CA VAL A 44 0.53 -2.25 -1.31
C VAL A 44 1.32 -2.93 -0.19
N HIS A 45 2.28 -2.22 0.42
CA HIS A 45 3.16 -2.77 1.46
C HIS A 45 3.82 -4.12 1.07
N GLY A 46 4.29 -4.23 -0.17
CA GLY A 46 4.91 -5.46 -0.69
C GLY A 46 3.92 -6.61 -1.00
N GLN A 47 2.64 -6.47 -0.64
CA GLN A 47 1.61 -7.47 -0.89
C GLN A 47 0.89 -7.20 -2.22
N ARG A 48 0.81 -8.23 -3.07
CA ARG A 48 0.08 -8.16 -4.33
C ARG A 48 -1.42 -8.26 -4.08
N GLN A 49 -2.17 -7.27 -4.55
CA GLN A 49 -3.61 -7.21 -4.46
C GLN A 49 -4.24 -7.16 -5.85
N SER A 50 -5.51 -7.54 -5.94
CA SER A 50 -6.28 -7.48 -7.16
C SER A 50 -7.71 -7.07 -6.89
N GLU A 51 -8.24 -6.20 -7.73
CA GLU A 51 -9.56 -5.60 -7.55
C GLU A 51 -10.34 -5.64 -8.88
N SER A 52 -11.65 -5.90 -8.79
CA SER A 52 -12.55 -5.85 -9.94
C SER A 52 -13.10 -4.43 -10.08
N LEU A 53 -12.92 -3.80 -11.24
CA LEU A 53 -13.37 -2.43 -11.49
C LEU A 53 -14.81 -2.36 -11.99
N GLY A 54 -15.29 -3.43 -12.65
CA GLY A 54 -16.65 -3.50 -13.17
C GLY A 54 -16.77 -4.29 -14.47
N PRO A 55 -18.01 -4.54 -14.94
CA PRO A 55 -18.27 -5.31 -16.15
C PRO A 55 -17.96 -4.49 -17.43
N TYR A 56 -17.65 -5.20 -18.50
CA TYR A 56 -17.58 -4.65 -19.86
C TYR A 56 -18.81 -5.12 -20.65
N PRO A 57 -19.49 -4.25 -21.42
CA PRO A 57 -19.05 -2.92 -21.87
C PRO A 57 -19.50 -1.73 -21.01
N GLU A 58 -20.20 -1.95 -19.90
CA GLU A 58 -20.73 -0.89 -19.03
C GLU A 58 -19.62 0.04 -18.54
N LEU A 59 -18.46 -0.53 -18.18
CA LEU A 59 -17.22 0.21 -17.99
C LEU A 59 -16.36 0.11 -19.25
N SER A 60 -16.17 1.24 -19.95
CA SER A 60 -15.35 1.29 -21.16
C SER A 60 -13.85 1.06 -20.85
N LEU A 61 -13.09 0.60 -21.85
CA LEU A 61 -11.64 0.44 -21.73
C LEU A 61 -10.94 1.74 -21.31
N LYS A 62 -11.37 2.89 -21.85
CA LYS A 62 -10.81 4.19 -21.47
C LYS A 62 -11.02 4.47 -19.99
N LYS A 63 -12.24 4.29 -19.48
CA LYS A 63 -12.55 4.54 -18.07
C LYS A 63 -11.84 3.56 -17.14
N ALA A 64 -11.75 2.29 -17.53
CA ALA A 64 -11.00 1.29 -16.79
C ALA A 64 -9.51 1.64 -16.68
N ARG A 65 -8.90 2.23 -17.72
CA ARG A 65 -7.51 2.73 -17.66
C ARG A 65 -7.34 3.90 -16.69
N GLU A 66 -8.26 4.86 -16.71
CA GLU A 66 -8.26 5.99 -15.77
C GLU A 66 -8.30 5.48 -14.32
N MET A 67 -9.23 4.57 -14.01
CA MET A 67 -9.35 3.99 -12.67
C MET A 67 -8.11 3.17 -12.26
N ALA A 68 -7.55 2.38 -13.18
CA ALA A 68 -6.32 1.62 -12.90
C ALA A 68 -5.12 2.53 -12.63
N TYR A 69 -5.01 3.63 -13.38
CA TYR A 69 -3.98 4.64 -13.15
C TYR A 69 -4.16 5.33 -11.79
N GLU A 70 -5.38 5.75 -11.46
CA GLU A 70 -5.69 6.38 -10.17
C GLU A 70 -5.40 5.46 -8.98
N LEU A 71 -5.80 4.18 -9.05
CA LEU A 71 -5.50 3.20 -8.00
C LEU A 71 -4.00 2.99 -7.83
N LYS A 72 -3.28 2.82 -8.94
CA LYS A 72 -1.81 2.68 -8.88
C LYS A 72 -1.16 3.94 -8.34
N TYR A 73 -1.62 5.13 -8.73
CA TYR A 73 -1.10 6.40 -8.23
C TYR A 73 -1.36 6.55 -6.73
N LYS A 74 -2.59 6.34 -6.27
CA LYS A 74 -3.00 6.37 -4.86
C LYS A 74 -2.13 5.44 -4.02
N HIS A 75 -1.93 4.20 -4.47
CA HIS A 75 -1.11 3.23 -3.75
C HIS A 75 0.40 3.46 -3.90
N SER A 76 0.87 4.07 -4.98
CA SER A 76 2.27 4.50 -5.08
C SER A 76 2.57 5.65 -4.11
N LYS A 77 1.63 6.59 -3.92
CA LYS A 77 1.75 7.64 -2.91
C LYS A 77 1.65 7.10 -1.50
N SER A 78 0.79 6.10 -1.23
CA SER A 78 0.78 5.44 0.08
C SER A 78 2.04 4.64 0.35
N VAL A 79 2.76 4.18 -0.68
CA VAL A 79 4.09 3.54 -0.55
C VAL A 79 5.21 4.57 -0.34
N LEU A 80 5.02 5.83 -0.74
CA LEU A 80 5.93 6.94 -0.36
C LEU A 80 5.73 7.41 1.08
N HIS A 81 4.64 6.99 1.74
CA HIS A 81 4.51 6.97 3.18
C HIS A 81 4.75 5.54 3.67
N GLU A 82 5.98 5.02 3.52
CA GLU A 82 6.54 4.43 4.73
C GLU A 82 6.45 5.56 5.75
N ASP A 83 5.48 5.50 6.66
CA ASP A 83 5.37 6.45 7.76
C ASP A 83 6.78 6.61 8.28
N ILE A 84 7.38 7.78 8.07
CA ILE A 84 8.70 8.09 8.60
C ILE A 84 8.50 8.00 10.11
N LYS A 85 8.80 6.84 10.68
CA LYS A 85 8.55 6.58 12.09
C LYS A 85 9.45 7.54 12.86
N PRO A 86 8.99 8.09 13.99
CA PRO A 86 9.82 8.98 14.78
C PRO A 86 11.12 8.27 15.18
N PHE A 87 12.16 9.07 15.42
CA PHE A 87 13.40 8.56 15.97
C PHE A 87 13.17 8.04 17.40
N PHE A 88 14.03 7.13 17.86
CA PHE A 88 13.99 6.61 19.23
C PHE A 88 13.88 7.72 20.25
N LYS A 89 14.71 8.76 20.11
CA LYS A 89 14.75 9.89 21.04
C LYS A 89 13.43 10.63 21.13
N GLU A 90 12.76 10.86 20.00
CA GLU A 90 11.48 11.58 19.98
C GLU A 90 10.43 10.84 20.82
N VAL A 91 10.30 9.52 20.65
CA VAL A 91 9.34 8.73 21.42
C VAL A 91 9.79 8.47 22.85
N ALA A 92 11.09 8.34 23.09
CA ALA A 92 11.62 8.15 24.43
C ALA A 92 11.41 9.39 25.31
N GLU A 93 11.60 10.61 24.76
CA GLU A 93 11.28 11.85 25.48
C GLU A 93 9.78 11.99 25.72
N ASP A 94 8.93 11.76 24.70
CA ASP A 94 7.47 11.80 24.86
C ASP A 94 6.99 10.82 25.93
N TRP A 95 7.53 9.59 25.94
CA TRP A 95 7.22 8.61 26.97
C TRP A 95 7.70 9.05 28.35
N PHE A 96 8.94 9.55 28.45
CA PHE A 96 9.51 10.00 29.72
C PHE A 96 8.72 11.16 30.34
N GLU A 97 8.36 12.15 29.54
CA GLU A 97 7.55 13.30 29.98
C GLU A 97 6.17 12.88 30.48
N ASN A 98 5.53 11.93 29.80
CA ASN A 98 4.22 11.41 30.20
C ASN A 98 4.27 10.55 31.48
N GLN A 99 5.40 9.93 31.80
CA GLN A 99 5.52 9.03 32.94
C GLN A 99 6.16 9.67 34.17
N LYS A 100 7.03 10.68 34.00
CA LYS A 100 7.81 11.26 35.10
C LYS A 100 6.97 11.86 36.23
N GLU A 101 5.74 12.32 35.94
CA GLU A 101 4.85 12.89 36.96
C GLU A 101 4.40 11.85 38.01
N ALA A 102 4.37 10.56 37.64
CA ALA A 102 3.98 9.48 38.54
C ALA A 102 5.16 8.95 39.38
N TRP A 103 6.38 9.50 39.21
CA TRP A 103 7.60 8.92 39.73
C TRP A 103 8.25 9.78 40.81
N SER A 104 8.95 9.13 41.75
CA SER A 104 9.80 9.84 42.71
C SER A 104 11.00 10.51 42.02
N PRO A 105 11.56 11.60 42.57
CA PRO A 105 12.70 12.30 41.97
C PRO A 105 13.91 11.39 41.70
N LYS A 106 14.15 10.42 42.59
CA LYS A 106 15.23 9.42 42.43
C LYS A 106 15.00 8.51 41.22
N HIS A 107 13.76 8.09 40.99
CA HIS A 107 13.43 7.23 39.86
C HIS A 107 13.51 8.00 38.54
N ILE A 108 13.04 9.25 38.50
CA ILE A 108 13.21 10.14 37.34
C ILE A 108 14.69 10.26 36.96
N SER A 109 15.56 10.51 37.96
CA SER A 109 17.00 10.61 37.74
C SER A 109 17.61 9.32 37.17
N ASN A 110 17.27 8.16 37.75
CA ASN A 110 17.77 6.87 37.27
C ASN A 110 17.32 6.56 35.83
N VAL A 111 16.05 6.81 35.51
CA VAL A 111 15.50 6.57 34.16
C VAL A 111 16.15 7.53 33.15
N ARG A 112 16.40 8.79 33.54
CA ARG A 112 17.10 9.75 32.68
C ARG A 112 18.50 9.29 32.30
N VAL A 113 19.30 8.86 33.28
CA VAL A 113 20.65 8.32 33.04
C VAL A 113 20.60 7.11 32.10
N SER A 114 19.62 6.23 32.29
CA SER A 114 19.44 5.06 31.41
C SER A 114 19.09 5.45 29.98
N LEU A 115 18.25 6.48 29.77
CA LEU A 115 17.93 7.00 28.44
C LEU A 115 19.15 7.66 27.78
N ASP A 116 19.94 8.43 28.52
CA ASP A 116 21.15 9.08 28.02
C ASP A 116 22.17 8.04 27.50
N GLU A 117 22.32 6.90 28.18
CA GLU A 117 23.14 5.78 27.71
C GLU A 117 22.61 5.18 26.40
N LEU A 118 21.30 5.00 26.28
CA LEU A 118 20.68 4.47 25.05
C LEU A 118 20.81 5.45 23.88
N TYR A 119 20.77 6.76 24.13
CA TYR A 119 20.91 7.78 23.11
C TYR A 119 22.29 7.77 22.43
N LEU A 120 23.34 7.28 23.08
CA LEU A 120 24.67 7.13 22.47
C LEU A 120 24.66 6.27 21.20
N SER A 121 23.71 5.34 21.07
CA SER A 121 23.63 4.41 19.93
C SER A 121 22.30 4.48 19.16
N LEU A 122 21.21 4.84 19.84
CA LEU A 122 19.85 4.75 19.28
C LEU A 122 19.23 6.10 18.92
N GLU A 123 19.84 7.24 19.30
CA GLU A 123 19.21 8.57 19.18
C GLU A 123 18.59 8.84 17.80
N ASN A 124 19.33 8.55 16.72
CA ASN A 124 18.91 8.79 15.34
C ASN A 124 18.43 7.52 14.62
N GLN A 125 18.14 6.44 15.35
CA GLN A 125 17.54 5.24 14.78
C GLN A 125 16.02 5.37 14.76
N ARG A 126 15.40 4.99 13.65
CA ARG A 126 13.94 4.97 13.51
C ARG A 126 13.38 3.80 14.33
N ILE A 127 12.23 3.98 14.99
CA ILE A 127 11.68 2.93 15.89
C ILE A 127 11.40 1.60 15.19
N ASN A 128 11.11 1.61 13.89
CA ASN A 128 10.93 0.38 13.11
C ASN A 128 12.26 -0.33 12.75
N GLN A 129 13.40 0.18 13.20
CA GLN A 129 14.74 -0.34 12.93
C GLN A 129 15.51 -0.76 14.20
N ILE A 130 14.88 -0.61 15.38
CA ILE A 130 15.41 -0.96 16.71
C ILE A 130 14.78 -2.27 17.15
#